data_AF-A0A1V6U120-F1
#
_entry.id   AF-A0A1V6U120-F1
#
_cell.length_a   1.000
_cell.length_b   1.000
_cell.length_c   1.000
_cell.angle_alpha   90.00
_cell.angle_beta   90.00
_cell.angle_gamma   90.00
#
_symmetry.space_group_name_H-M   'P 1'
#
loop_
_entity.id
_entity.type
_entity.pdbx_description
1 polymer ?
#
loop_
_entity_poly.entity_id
_entity_poly.type
_entity_poly.pdbx_seq_one_letter_code
_entity_poly.pdbx_strand_id
1 'polypeptide(L)'
;MLLRDSDIDSLNNQLESLSADNQRQHDNLQSVLERFRNLLNDYSSLKSDYEEVKEGREKYKKQARGQERNPFVLVLVDGDGYLFKEHFIRAGSDGGINAARELNDTIRELMHHTMGAEADRCRIMVRVYANVLGLSKVLARNGMVGHEARSLSPFSSAFNRSQDLFDFVDAAEKKEGSDFKIREMFRLYADMNQCRHIYFAGCHDTGYGSLLTPYRGRSDRITLLKAAGFHREFEELGLPIKELPSVFMSTALSGTKPGPSVHTKSANSPTNGTDGSNGLNGSTHNPNGINTKAICKHYQKGICKFGSGCMKQHVMSNQQLSRTEEESPKQLWSTPHTTGRSQDEIALHLPPLNLKSTEYIPVNKDGDRLDTYCPAPPQDLLDQYYRQVKVAKLCNQYHLSGECGDMNCKYDHSDVPETVIDVLRHVVLQNPCSKGASCRSIKCSLGHLCQKPNCKGVKSWQCRFNHRAHTVDLEVERWVDPIEVPEPIGIFDGDVSPSSEGSPKNFHRRLSSLDDDF
;
A
#
# COMPACT_ATOMS: atom_id res chain seq x y z
N MET A 1 -25.03 9.18 110.55
CA MET A 1 -24.88 10.18 109.48
C MET A 1 -25.25 9.46 108.19
N LEU A 2 -26.52 9.53 107.79
CA LEU A 2 -27.05 8.88 106.59
C LEU A 2 -26.63 9.73 105.37
N LEU A 3 -26.13 9.09 104.31
CA LEU A 3 -25.86 9.78 103.04
C LEU A 3 -27.13 10.51 102.58
N ARG A 4 -26.99 11.74 102.10
CA ARG A 4 -28.11 12.50 101.54
C ARG A 4 -28.37 11.99 100.13
N ASP A 5 -29.62 11.74 99.79
CA ASP A 5 -30.03 11.23 98.46
C ASP A 5 -29.50 12.13 97.33
N SER A 6 -29.35 13.44 97.58
CA SER A 6 -28.73 14.40 96.64
C SER A 6 -27.29 14.06 96.25
N ASP A 7 -26.51 13.50 97.18
CA ASP A 7 -25.10 13.15 96.94
C ASP A 7 -25.01 11.89 96.07
N ILE A 8 -25.96 10.95 96.25
CA ILE A 8 -26.08 9.72 95.44
C ILE A 8 -26.53 10.05 94.01
N ASP A 9 -27.52 10.94 93.86
CA ASP A 9 -28.00 11.37 92.55
C ASP A 9 -26.91 12.13 91.77
N SER A 10 -26.10 12.96 92.45
CA SER A 10 -24.97 13.63 91.82
C SER A 10 -23.91 12.64 91.31
N LEU A 11 -23.61 11.59 92.09
CA LEU A 11 -22.65 10.56 91.71
C LEU A 11 -23.18 9.69 90.55
N ASN A 12 -24.47 9.34 90.54
CA ASN A 12 -25.09 8.61 89.43
C ASN A 12 -25.03 9.41 88.12
N ASN A 13 -25.34 10.71 88.16
CA ASN A 13 -25.25 11.58 86.99
C ASN A 13 -23.80 11.67 86.45
N GLN A 14 -22.80 11.72 87.34
CA GLN A 14 -21.39 11.67 86.94
C GLN A 14 -21.02 10.33 86.30
N LEU A 15 -21.51 9.21 86.84
CA LEU A 15 -21.25 7.88 86.31
C LEU A 15 -21.88 7.70 84.92
N GLU A 16 -23.09 8.20 84.71
CA GLU A 16 -23.78 8.19 83.42
C GLU A 16 -23.04 9.03 82.37
N SER A 17 -22.58 10.24 82.75
CA SER A 17 -21.75 11.08 81.87
C SER A 17 -20.46 10.36 81.46
N LEU A 18 -19.79 9.72 82.41
CA LEU A 18 -18.52 9.03 82.18
C LEU A 18 -18.71 7.77 81.31
N SER A 19 -19.83 7.08 81.47
CA SER A 19 -20.23 5.97 80.60
C SER A 19 -20.51 6.46 79.17
N ALA A 20 -21.22 7.58 79.00
CA ALA A 20 -21.51 8.15 77.69
C ALA A 20 -20.24 8.63 76.97
N ASP A 21 -19.30 9.22 77.70
CA ASP A 21 -18.01 9.65 77.15
C ASP A 21 -17.14 8.45 76.73
N ASN A 22 -17.11 7.38 77.53
CA ASN A 22 -16.43 6.14 77.15
C ASN A 22 -17.03 5.52 75.88
N GLN A 23 -18.35 5.53 75.75
CA GLN A 23 -19.02 5.04 74.54
C GLN A 23 -18.62 5.87 73.31
N ARG A 24 -18.62 7.21 73.43
CA ARG A 24 -18.16 8.09 72.35
C ARG A 24 -16.70 7.85 71.96
N GLN A 25 -15.82 7.59 72.94
CA GLN A 25 -14.43 7.25 72.66
C GLN A 25 -14.32 5.92 71.92
N HIS A 26 -15.12 4.92 72.29
CA HIS A 26 -15.17 3.64 71.61
C HIS A 26 -15.63 3.76 70.16
N ASP A 27 -16.71 4.52 69.93
CA ASP A 27 -17.26 4.74 68.58
C ASP A 27 -16.27 5.52 67.69
N ASN A 28 -15.58 6.52 68.26
CA ASN A 28 -14.52 7.25 67.55
C ASN A 28 -13.35 6.34 67.20
N LEU A 29 -12.92 5.46 68.11
CA LEU A 29 -11.83 4.52 67.85
C LEU A 29 -12.20 3.55 66.72
N GLN A 30 -13.42 3.00 66.72
CA GLN A 30 -13.92 2.15 65.64
C GLN A 30 -13.93 2.90 64.30
N SER A 31 -14.41 4.14 64.28
CA SER A 31 -14.42 4.98 63.08
C SER A 31 -13.01 5.23 62.53
N VAL A 32 -12.02 5.49 63.39
CA VAL A 32 -10.62 5.67 62.98
C VAL A 32 -10.02 4.36 62.45
N LEU A 33 -10.29 3.23 63.10
CA LEU A 33 -9.82 1.92 62.64
C LEU A 33 -10.39 1.56 61.27
N GLU A 34 -11.67 1.87 61.03
CA GLU A 34 -12.32 1.63 59.75
C GLU A 34 -11.73 2.50 58.63
N ARG A 35 -11.48 3.78 58.91
CA ARG A 35 -10.75 4.66 57.98
C ARG A 35 -9.35 4.16 57.67
N PHE A 36 -8.62 3.67 58.68
CA PHE A 36 -7.28 3.13 58.49
C PHE A 36 -7.31 1.87 57.62
N ARG A 37 -8.30 1.00 57.82
CA ARG A 37 -8.49 -0.21 57.01
C ARG A 37 -8.81 0.14 55.55
N ASN A 38 -9.66 1.13 55.32
CA ASN A 38 -9.96 1.59 53.97
C ASN A 38 -8.72 2.17 53.27
N LEU A 39 -7.94 2.99 53.99
CA LEU A 39 -6.71 3.57 53.44
C LEU A 39 -5.66 2.49 53.09
N LEU A 40 -5.54 1.43 53.89
CA LEU A 40 -4.66 0.30 53.58
C LEU A 40 -5.11 -0.45 52.32
N ASN A 41 -6.42 -0.64 52.14
CA ASN A 41 -6.97 -1.27 50.93
C ASN A 41 -6.71 -0.40 49.70
N ASP A 42 -6.95 0.91 49.80
CA ASP A 42 -6.70 1.86 48.71
C ASP A 42 -5.23 1.88 48.31
N TYR A 43 -4.32 1.90 49.29
CA TYR A 43 -2.87 1.84 49.05
C TYR A 43 -2.47 0.53 48.37
N SER A 44 -3.02 -0.61 48.83
CA SER A 44 -2.74 -1.91 48.23
C SER A 44 -3.22 -1.98 46.77
N SER A 45 -4.43 -1.45 46.49
CA SER A 45 -4.97 -1.38 45.13
C SER A 45 -4.10 -0.51 44.23
N LEU A 46 -3.77 0.71 44.69
CA LEU A 46 -2.96 1.65 43.92
C LEU A 46 -1.55 1.12 43.64
N LYS A 47 -0.96 0.41 44.61
CA LYS A 47 0.34 -0.25 44.42
C LYS A 47 0.27 -1.34 43.34
N SER A 48 -0.80 -2.16 43.36
CA SER A 48 -1.03 -3.18 42.33
C SER A 48 -1.16 -2.55 40.94
N ASP A 49 -1.97 -1.49 40.81
CA ASP A 49 -2.18 -0.78 39.55
C ASP A 49 -0.87 -0.19 39.01
N TYR A 50 -0.05 0.39 39.90
CA TYR A 50 1.26 0.92 39.53
C TYR A 50 2.23 -0.16 39.02
N GLU A 51 2.28 -1.31 39.69
CA GLU A 51 3.10 -2.45 39.29
C GLU A 51 2.67 -3.00 37.92
N GLU A 52 1.37 -3.12 37.68
CA GLU A 52 0.81 -3.54 36.37
C GLU A 52 1.18 -2.56 35.25
N VAL A 53 0.99 -1.26 35.46
CA VAL A 53 1.35 -0.22 34.48
C VAL A 53 2.85 -0.24 34.18
N LYS A 54 3.69 -0.41 35.21
CA LYS A 54 5.14 -0.50 35.05
C LYS A 54 5.53 -1.73 34.23
N GLU A 55 4.98 -2.90 34.54
CA GLU A 55 5.28 -4.13 33.83
C GLU A 55 4.78 -4.07 32.37
N GLY A 56 3.59 -3.52 32.13
CA GLY A 56 3.05 -3.26 30.80
C GLY A 56 3.98 -2.38 29.96
N ARG A 57 4.49 -1.29 30.55
CA ARG A 57 5.45 -0.39 29.89
C ARG A 57 6.78 -1.07 29.54
N GLU A 58 7.29 -1.92 30.42
CA GLU A 58 8.53 -2.68 30.18
C GLU A 58 8.33 -3.77 29.10
N LYS A 59 7.20 -4.49 29.13
CA LYS A 59 6.82 -5.45 28.08
C LYS A 59 6.69 -4.76 26.72
N TYR A 60 6.03 -3.61 26.66
CA TYR A 60 5.90 -2.82 25.43
C TYR A 60 7.27 -2.35 24.91
N LYS A 61 8.15 -1.85 25.78
CA LYS A 61 9.53 -1.49 25.41
C LYS A 61 10.34 -2.68 24.88
N LYS A 62 10.21 -3.86 25.49
CA LYS A 62 10.89 -5.09 25.04
C LYS A 62 10.34 -5.56 23.69
N GLN A 63 9.03 -5.52 23.48
CA GLN A 63 8.39 -5.87 22.20
C GLN A 63 8.75 -4.88 21.09
N ALA A 64 8.80 -3.58 21.38
CA ALA A 64 9.23 -2.54 20.44
C ALA A 64 10.69 -2.73 19.98
N ARG A 65 11.61 -3.07 20.90
CA ARG A 65 13.01 -3.42 20.55
C ARG A 65 13.11 -4.69 19.70
N GLY A 66 12.16 -5.62 19.82
CA GLY A 66 12.07 -6.81 18.97
C GLY A 66 11.85 -6.50 17.48
N GLN A 67 11.27 -5.33 17.15
CA GLN A 67 11.08 -4.88 15.77
C GLN A 67 12.34 -4.24 15.13
N GLU A 68 13.39 -3.97 15.89
CA GLU A 68 14.66 -3.42 15.36
C GLU A 68 15.62 -4.49 14.83
N ARG A 69 15.15 -5.71 14.55
CA ARG A 69 15.99 -6.73 13.92
C ARG A 69 16.25 -6.34 12.46
N ASN A 70 17.52 -6.19 12.11
CA ASN A 70 18.03 -5.92 10.76
C ASN A 70 17.56 -4.58 10.15
N PRO A 71 17.96 -3.43 10.72
CA PRO A 71 17.70 -2.14 10.07
C PRO A 71 18.40 -2.08 8.71
N PHE A 72 17.81 -1.36 7.77
CA PHE A 72 18.38 -1.20 6.44
C PHE A 72 18.08 0.17 5.85
N VAL A 73 18.84 0.51 4.83
CA VAL A 73 18.65 1.66 3.97
C VAL A 73 18.24 1.15 2.59
N LEU A 74 17.28 1.83 1.98
CA LEU A 74 16.85 1.54 0.62
C LEU A 74 17.45 2.55 -0.36
N VAL A 75 18.02 2.06 -1.45
CA VAL A 75 18.32 2.86 -2.65
C VAL A 75 17.36 2.42 -3.73
N LEU A 76 16.47 3.33 -4.14
CA LEU A 76 15.45 3.04 -5.12
C LEU A 76 15.74 3.83 -6.39
N VAL A 77 16.02 3.13 -7.49
CA VAL A 77 16.54 3.71 -8.72
C VAL A 77 15.61 3.46 -9.90
N ASP A 78 15.26 4.53 -10.59
CA ASP A 78 14.65 4.48 -11.90
C ASP A 78 15.73 4.36 -12.98
N GLY A 79 15.98 3.13 -13.40
CA GLY A 79 17.05 2.81 -14.33
C GLY A 79 16.81 3.29 -15.76
N ASP A 80 15.60 3.77 -16.09
CA ASP A 80 15.35 4.40 -17.40
C ASP A 80 15.93 5.84 -17.46
N GLY A 81 16.05 6.50 -16.31
CA GLY A 81 16.60 7.86 -16.17
C GLY A 81 17.98 7.96 -15.52
N TYR A 82 18.34 6.99 -14.68
CA TYR A 82 19.60 6.96 -13.93
C TYR A 82 20.53 5.91 -14.50
N LEU A 83 21.17 6.27 -15.62
CA LEU A 83 22.10 5.40 -16.32
C LEU A 83 23.44 5.32 -15.58
N PHE A 84 23.96 4.10 -15.41
CA PHE A 84 25.32 3.87 -14.92
C PHE A 84 26.36 4.40 -15.91
N LYS A 85 27.55 4.75 -15.42
CA LYS A 85 28.65 5.22 -16.27
C LYS A 85 28.93 4.29 -17.44
N GLU A 86 29.29 4.90 -18.56
CA GLU A 86 29.57 4.22 -19.81
C GLU A 86 30.61 3.09 -19.67
N HIS A 87 31.67 3.30 -18.88
CA HIS A 87 32.69 2.29 -18.66
C HIS A 87 32.15 1.04 -17.92
N PHE A 88 31.18 1.19 -17.04
CA PHE A 88 30.49 0.05 -16.42
C PHE A 88 29.58 -0.66 -17.42
N ILE A 89 28.80 0.07 -18.21
CA ILE A 89 27.91 -0.55 -19.20
C ILE A 89 28.70 -1.32 -20.26
N ARG A 90 29.78 -0.72 -20.79
CA ARG A 90 30.63 -1.33 -21.83
C ARG A 90 31.38 -2.57 -21.35
N ALA A 91 31.73 -2.64 -20.07
CA ALA A 91 32.43 -3.78 -19.49
C ALA A 91 31.53 -4.99 -19.19
N GLY A 92 30.23 -4.92 -19.53
CA GLY A 92 29.32 -6.06 -19.42
C GLY A 92 29.27 -6.63 -18.00
N SER A 93 29.64 -7.90 -17.84
CA SER A 93 29.60 -8.55 -16.52
C SER A 93 30.58 -7.96 -15.50
N ASP A 94 31.83 -7.67 -15.88
CA ASP A 94 32.78 -7.04 -14.95
C ASP A 94 32.30 -5.64 -14.55
N GLY A 95 31.71 -4.94 -15.51
CA GLY A 95 31.10 -3.65 -15.27
C GLY A 95 29.92 -3.68 -14.31
N GLY A 96 29.07 -4.71 -14.38
CA GLY A 96 27.97 -4.91 -13.42
C GLY A 96 28.46 -5.14 -11.99
N ILE A 97 29.56 -5.89 -11.83
CA ILE A 97 30.20 -6.13 -10.53
C ILE A 97 30.79 -4.84 -9.98
N ASN A 98 31.56 -4.13 -10.80
CA ASN A 98 32.23 -2.91 -10.38
C ASN A 98 31.22 -1.78 -10.09
N ALA A 99 30.14 -1.67 -10.87
CA ALA A 99 29.06 -0.71 -10.61
C ALA A 99 28.34 -0.98 -9.28
N ALA A 100 28.06 -2.24 -8.96
CA ALA A 100 27.43 -2.61 -7.69
C ALA A 100 28.34 -2.28 -6.49
N ARG A 101 29.65 -2.54 -6.61
CA ARG A 101 30.64 -2.19 -5.58
C ARG A 101 30.75 -0.68 -5.40
N GLU A 102 30.94 0.06 -6.48
CA GLU A 102 31.05 1.52 -6.45
C GLU A 102 29.80 2.16 -5.84
N LEU A 103 28.60 1.67 -6.20
CA LEU A 103 27.36 2.14 -5.60
C LEU A 103 27.26 1.82 -4.11
N ASN A 104 27.65 0.61 -3.68
CA ASN A 104 27.68 0.25 -2.26
C ASN A 104 28.61 1.17 -1.46
N ASP A 105 29.82 1.41 -1.96
CA ASP A 105 30.84 2.17 -1.26
C ASP A 105 30.44 3.65 -1.16
N THR A 106 29.93 4.22 -2.26
CA THR A 106 29.42 5.60 -2.30
C THR A 106 28.21 5.79 -1.37
N ILE A 107 27.26 4.84 -1.36
CA ILE A 107 26.09 4.92 -0.47
C ILE A 107 26.49 4.77 0.99
N ARG A 108 27.47 3.90 1.29
CA ARG A 108 27.98 3.74 2.65
C ARG A 108 28.60 5.03 3.18
N GLU A 109 29.39 5.71 2.36
CA GLU A 109 29.94 7.03 2.70
C GLU A 109 28.82 8.05 2.98
N LEU A 110 27.79 8.10 2.11
CA LEU A 110 26.63 8.96 2.34
C LEU A 110 25.86 8.61 3.63
N MET A 111 25.74 7.33 3.96
CA MET A 111 25.08 6.89 5.19
C MET A 111 25.85 7.40 6.42
N HIS A 112 27.18 7.34 6.43
CA HIS A 112 27.95 7.89 7.54
C HIS A 112 27.72 9.40 7.73
N HIS A 113 27.55 10.16 6.65
CA HIS A 113 27.19 11.57 6.73
C HIS A 113 25.75 11.81 7.22
N THR A 114 24.79 10.96 6.84
CA THR A 114 23.37 11.16 7.17
C THR A 114 23.01 10.65 8.56
N MET A 115 23.56 9.52 9.01
CA MET A 115 23.16 8.83 10.25
C MET A 115 24.31 8.45 11.20
N GLY A 116 25.55 8.84 10.88
CA GLY A 116 26.70 8.66 11.77
C GLY A 116 26.97 7.19 12.13
N ALA A 117 27.11 6.90 13.43
CA ALA A 117 27.44 5.57 13.94
C ALA A 117 26.34 4.51 13.72
N GLU A 118 25.09 4.92 13.44
CA GLU A 118 24.01 3.98 13.13
C GLU A 118 24.13 3.40 11.71
N ALA A 119 24.98 3.98 10.86
CA ALA A 119 25.23 3.48 9.50
C ALA A 119 25.79 2.05 9.48
N ASP A 120 26.70 1.73 10.41
CA ASP A 120 27.37 0.42 10.48
C ASP A 120 26.42 -0.73 10.83
N ARG A 121 25.29 -0.41 11.45
CA ARG A 121 24.26 -1.40 11.82
C ARG A 121 23.26 -1.66 10.69
N CYS A 122 23.24 -0.80 9.68
CA CYS A 122 22.26 -0.85 8.61
C CYS A 122 22.77 -1.66 7.41
N ARG A 123 21.93 -2.54 6.89
CA ARG A 123 22.16 -3.20 5.60
C ARG A 123 21.80 -2.25 4.45
N ILE A 124 22.47 -2.38 3.31
CA ILE A 124 22.15 -1.60 2.11
C ILE A 124 21.32 -2.49 1.17
N MET A 125 20.12 -2.03 0.82
CA MET A 125 19.24 -2.67 -0.15
C MET A 125 19.12 -1.76 -1.37
N VAL A 126 19.41 -2.28 -2.57
CA VAL A 126 19.33 -1.52 -3.82
C VAL A 126 18.32 -2.16 -4.75
N ARG A 127 17.41 -1.36 -5.28
CA ARG A 127 16.42 -1.81 -6.27
C ARG A 127 16.42 -0.87 -7.46
N VAL A 128 16.92 -1.37 -8.58
CA VAL A 128 16.89 -0.71 -9.88
C VAL A 128 15.75 -1.29 -10.70
N TYR A 129 14.82 -0.46 -11.13
CA TYR A 129 13.73 -0.86 -12.02
C TYR A 129 13.92 -0.18 -13.38
N ALA A 130 13.90 -0.96 -14.45
CA ALA A 130 14.00 -0.41 -15.81
C ALA A 130 13.26 -1.28 -16.81
N ASN A 131 12.86 -0.70 -17.93
CA ASN A 131 12.49 -1.49 -19.11
C ASN A 131 13.77 -1.98 -19.80
N VAL A 132 14.29 -3.15 -19.38
CA VAL A 132 15.61 -3.66 -19.82
C VAL A 132 15.70 -3.77 -21.34
N LEU A 133 14.63 -4.18 -22.01
CA LEU A 133 14.59 -4.27 -23.46
C LEU A 133 14.66 -2.89 -24.14
N GLY A 134 13.87 -1.93 -23.65
CA GLY A 134 13.91 -0.55 -24.13
C GLY A 134 15.27 0.09 -23.90
N LEU A 135 15.81 -0.08 -22.70
CA LEU A 135 17.12 0.42 -22.30
C LEU A 135 18.24 -0.19 -23.14
N SER A 136 18.23 -1.51 -23.38
CA SER A 136 19.22 -2.19 -24.24
C SER A 136 19.20 -1.62 -25.67
N LYS A 137 18.03 -1.31 -26.23
CA LYS A 137 17.91 -0.66 -27.55
C LYS A 137 18.48 0.77 -27.55
N VAL A 138 18.27 1.54 -26.49
CA VAL A 138 18.83 2.91 -26.35
C VAL A 138 20.36 2.85 -26.25
N LEU A 139 20.89 1.98 -25.39
CA LEU A 139 22.33 1.80 -25.20
C LEU A 139 23.01 1.30 -26.49
N ALA A 140 22.37 0.41 -27.24
CA ALA A 140 22.88 -0.09 -28.52
C ALA A 140 22.97 1.01 -29.59
N ARG A 141 21.96 1.87 -29.69
CA ARG A 141 21.99 3.03 -30.61
C ARG A 141 23.11 4.01 -30.30
N ASN A 142 23.51 4.11 -29.03
CA ASN A 142 24.63 4.93 -28.58
C ASN A 142 25.96 4.15 -28.56
N GLY A 143 26.01 2.95 -29.13
CA GLY A 143 27.23 2.16 -29.30
C GLY A 143 27.84 1.61 -28.00
N MET A 144 27.07 1.53 -26.90
CA MET A 144 27.57 1.06 -25.60
C MET A 144 27.47 -0.45 -25.41
N VAL A 145 26.46 -1.05 -26.03
CA VAL A 145 26.20 -2.50 -26.00
C VAL A 145 25.88 -2.97 -27.41
N GLY A 146 25.87 -4.29 -27.64
CA GLY A 146 25.51 -4.87 -28.94
C GLY A 146 24.04 -4.59 -29.34
N HIS A 147 23.72 -4.78 -30.61
CA HIS A 147 22.35 -4.56 -31.14
C HIS A 147 21.33 -5.65 -30.76
N GLU A 148 21.76 -6.71 -30.07
CA GLU A 148 20.87 -7.76 -29.62
C GLU A 148 19.91 -7.26 -28.52
N ALA A 149 18.70 -7.83 -28.47
CA ALA A 149 17.64 -7.42 -27.55
C ALA A 149 18.03 -7.55 -26.06
N ARG A 150 19.02 -8.40 -25.75
CA ARG A 150 19.48 -8.70 -24.39
C ARG A 150 20.95 -8.32 -24.16
N SER A 151 21.52 -7.40 -24.93
CA SER A 151 22.93 -7.02 -24.79
C SER A 151 23.27 -6.40 -23.42
N LEU A 152 22.29 -5.87 -22.69
CA LEU A 152 22.47 -5.40 -21.30
C LEU A 152 22.46 -6.54 -20.26
N SER A 153 22.00 -7.74 -20.62
CA SER A 153 21.82 -8.84 -19.65
C SER A 153 23.09 -9.29 -18.93
N PRO A 154 24.31 -9.29 -19.52
CA PRO A 154 25.52 -9.63 -18.79
C PRO A 154 25.82 -8.64 -17.66
N PHE A 155 25.51 -7.36 -17.87
CA PHE A 155 25.65 -6.31 -16.86
C PHE A 155 24.63 -6.49 -15.73
N SER A 156 23.32 -6.56 -16.05
CA SER A 156 22.28 -6.66 -15.02
C SER A 156 22.37 -7.96 -14.21
N SER A 157 22.68 -9.09 -14.87
CA SER A 157 22.86 -10.37 -14.17
C SER A 157 24.09 -10.37 -13.26
N ALA A 158 25.13 -9.60 -13.61
CA ALA A 158 26.32 -9.48 -12.79
C ALA A 158 26.11 -8.52 -11.62
N PHE A 159 25.41 -7.41 -11.85
CA PHE A 159 24.96 -6.51 -10.78
C PHE A 159 24.18 -7.26 -9.70
N ASN A 160 23.17 -8.07 -10.10
CA ASN A 160 22.31 -8.80 -9.17
C ASN A 160 23.04 -9.79 -8.28
N ARG A 161 24.09 -10.46 -8.80
CA ARG A 161 24.85 -11.46 -8.06
C ARG A 161 26.01 -10.88 -7.24
N SER A 162 26.26 -9.58 -7.34
CA SER A 162 27.43 -8.94 -6.73
C SER A 162 27.25 -8.60 -5.26
N GLN A 163 26.02 -8.36 -4.83
CA GLN A 163 25.66 -8.01 -3.46
C GLN A 163 24.31 -8.64 -3.10
N ASP A 164 24.17 -9.16 -1.88
CA ASP A 164 23.01 -9.99 -1.48
C ASP A 164 21.64 -9.31 -1.61
N LEU A 165 21.58 -7.98 -1.49
CA LEU A 165 20.34 -7.20 -1.49
C LEU A 165 20.26 -6.23 -2.67
N PHE A 166 20.95 -6.54 -3.77
CA PHE A 166 20.96 -5.71 -4.97
C PHE A 166 20.16 -6.38 -6.08
N ASP A 167 19.11 -5.69 -6.53
CA ASP A 167 18.21 -6.18 -7.56
C ASP A 167 18.13 -5.18 -8.72
N PHE A 168 18.49 -5.62 -9.92
CA PHE A 168 18.18 -4.99 -11.19
C PHE A 168 17.03 -5.76 -11.83
N VAL A 169 15.85 -5.14 -11.81
CA VAL A 169 14.58 -5.77 -12.14
C VAL A 169 14.08 -5.26 -13.48
N ASP A 170 13.79 -6.19 -14.40
CA ASP A 170 13.07 -5.89 -15.62
C ASP A 170 11.59 -5.61 -15.32
N ALA A 171 11.18 -4.35 -15.51
CA ALA A 171 9.85 -3.86 -15.20
C ALA A 171 8.83 -4.07 -16.34
N ALA A 172 9.19 -4.84 -17.37
CA ALA A 172 8.39 -5.16 -18.56
C ALA A 172 8.12 -3.97 -19.51
N GLU A 173 7.74 -4.29 -20.76
CA GLU A 173 7.74 -3.35 -21.89
C GLU A 173 6.57 -2.33 -21.90
N LYS A 174 5.75 -2.28 -20.85
CA LYS A 174 4.66 -1.29 -20.77
C LYS A 174 5.25 0.10 -20.49
N LYS A 175 4.65 1.13 -21.10
CA LYS A 175 5.13 2.54 -21.10
C LYS A 175 5.40 3.15 -19.70
N GLU A 176 4.84 2.53 -18.64
CA GLU A 176 4.85 2.97 -17.23
C GLU A 176 5.17 1.81 -16.25
N GLY A 177 5.82 0.74 -16.72
CA GLY A 177 6.05 -0.46 -15.90
C GLY A 177 6.99 -0.25 -14.70
N SER A 178 8.07 0.50 -14.92
CA SER A 178 9.06 0.91 -13.91
C SER A 178 8.42 1.81 -12.87
N ASP A 179 7.72 2.85 -13.32
CA ASP A 179 7.12 3.88 -12.47
C ASP A 179 6.15 3.30 -11.44
N PHE A 180 5.26 2.40 -11.88
CA PHE A 180 4.30 1.76 -10.97
C PHE A 180 4.98 0.97 -9.85
N LYS A 181 6.03 0.20 -10.20
CA LYS A 181 6.80 -0.58 -9.22
C LYS A 181 7.54 0.33 -8.24
N ILE A 182 8.20 1.37 -8.75
CA ILE A 182 8.95 2.32 -7.93
C ILE A 182 8.02 3.03 -6.94
N ARG A 183 6.86 3.53 -7.38
CA ARG A 183 5.89 4.22 -6.50
C ARG A 183 5.42 3.33 -5.35
N GLU A 184 5.02 2.10 -5.65
CA GLU A 184 4.56 1.17 -4.62
C GLU A 184 5.69 0.72 -3.70
N MET A 185 6.91 0.56 -4.23
CA MET A 185 8.04 0.18 -3.41
C MET A 185 8.45 1.29 -2.46
N PHE A 186 8.48 2.53 -2.95
CA PHE A 186 8.71 3.69 -2.11
C PHE A 186 7.70 3.75 -0.95
N ARG A 187 6.40 3.63 -1.22
CA ARG A 187 5.34 3.64 -0.20
C ARG A 187 5.54 2.54 0.84
N LEU A 188 5.75 1.31 0.39
CA LEU A 188 5.95 0.16 1.29
C LEU A 188 7.14 0.39 2.24
N TYR A 189 8.28 0.85 1.71
CA TYR A 189 9.49 1.03 2.51
C TYR A 189 9.47 2.30 3.36
N ALA A 190 8.78 3.35 2.92
CA ALA A 190 8.64 4.59 3.69
C ALA A 190 7.88 4.37 5.01
N ASP A 191 6.93 3.44 5.03
CA ASP A 191 6.11 3.09 6.20
C ASP A 191 6.76 2.03 7.10
N MET A 192 7.84 1.38 6.67
CA MET A 192 8.49 0.35 7.48
C MET A 192 9.50 0.93 8.47
N ASN A 193 9.35 0.56 9.75
CA ASN A 193 10.24 0.97 10.84
C ASN A 193 11.69 0.49 10.67
N GLN A 194 11.88 -0.66 9.99
CA GLN A 194 13.21 -1.22 9.70
C GLN A 194 13.96 -0.44 8.61
N CYS A 195 13.23 0.21 7.69
CA CYS A 195 13.83 1.05 6.66
C CYS A 195 14.16 2.40 7.30
N ARG A 196 15.43 2.64 7.60
CA ARG A 196 15.88 3.84 8.32
C ARG A 196 15.93 5.07 7.40
N HIS A 197 16.36 4.88 6.15
CA HIS A 197 16.51 5.96 5.19
C HIS A 197 16.27 5.46 3.75
N ILE A 198 15.79 6.35 2.87
CA ILE A 198 15.58 6.08 1.44
C ILE A 198 16.40 7.07 0.60
N TYR A 199 17.33 6.56 -0.20
CA TYR A 199 17.96 7.30 -1.28
C TYR A 199 17.15 7.09 -2.56
N PHE A 200 16.47 8.14 -3.03
CA PHE A 200 15.55 8.07 -4.16
C PHE A 200 16.17 8.65 -5.43
N ALA A 201 16.35 7.82 -6.44
CA ALA A 201 16.94 8.17 -7.73
C ALA A 201 15.90 8.03 -8.84
N GLY A 202 14.88 8.91 -8.80
CA GLY A 202 13.79 8.93 -9.78
C GLY A 202 13.46 10.33 -10.32
N CYS A 203 14.15 11.38 -9.86
CA CYS A 203 13.82 12.79 -10.09
C CYS A 203 14.02 13.29 -11.54
N HIS A 204 14.18 12.37 -12.50
CA HIS A 204 14.14 12.66 -13.93
C HIS A 204 12.72 12.67 -14.50
N ASP A 205 11.76 12.09 -13.78
CA ASP A 205 10.34 12.10 -14.13
C ASP A 205 9.55 12.89 -13.08
N THR A 206 8.92 13.98 -13.52
CA THR A 206 8.05 14.84 -12.71
C THR A 206 6.82 14.10 -12.17
N GLY A 207 6.48 12.94 -12.75
CA GLY A 207 5.46 12.03 -12.26
C GLY A 207 5.67 11.59 -10.80
N TYR A 208 6.91 11.56 -10.31
CA TYR A 208 7.22 11.25 -8.91
C TYR A 208 7.00 12.42 -7.94
N GLY A 209 6.77 13.65 -8.41
CA GLY A 209 6.54 14.82 -7.54
C GLY A 209 5.43 14.56 -6.52
N SER A 210 4.27 14.10 -6.99
CA SER A 210 3.11 13.73 -6.15
C SER A 210 3.38 12.60 -5.14
N LEU A 211 4.34 11.70 -5.43
CA LEU A 211 4.75 10.64 -4.49
C LEU A 211 5.56 11.21 -3.33
N LEU A 212 6.40 12.22 -3.60
CA LEU A 212 7.34 12.79 -2.64
C LEU A 212 6.76 13.97 -1.86
N THR A 213 5.71 14.65 -2.37
CA THR A 213 5.05 15.78 -1.69
C THR A 213 4.69 15.51 -0.22
N PRO A 214 4.14 14.33 0.17
CA PRO A 214 3.81 14.04 1.57
C PRO A 214 5.04 13.99 2.50
N TYR A 215 6.24 13.90 1.94
CA TYR A 215 7.50 13.78 2.66
C TYR A 215 8.31 15.07 2.66
N ARG A 216 7.71 16.20 2.24
CA ARG A 216 8.35 17.52 2.25
C ARG A 216 9.03 17.81 3.59
N GLY A 217 10.31 18.15 3.57
CA GLY A 217 11.10 18.46 4.76
C GLY A 217 11.51 17.27 5.64
N ARG A 218 11.17 16.01 5.30
CA ARG A 218 11.64 14.81 6.02
C ARG A 218 13.07 14.41 5.63
N SER A 219 14.02 15.31 5.87
CA SER A 219 15.44 15.16 5.53
C SER A 219 16.14 14.04 6.30
N ASP A 220 15.60 13.64 7.45
CA ASP A 220 16.05 12.50 8.25
C ASP A 220 15.72 11.14 7.61
N ARG A 221 14.70 11.10 6.76
CA ARG A 221 14.18 9.85 6.17
C ARG A 221 14.50 9.67 4.69
N ILE A 222 14.57 10.76 3.92
CA ILE A 222 14.67 10.69 2.46
C ILE A 222 15.74 11.64 1.95
N THR A 223 16.58 11.15 1.05
CA THR A 223 17.54 11.93 0.26
C THR A 223 17.28 11.68 -1.22
N LEU A 224 17.23 12.74 -2.03
CA LEU A 224 17.08 12.66 -3.47
C LEU A 224 18.46 12.54 -4.12
N LEU A 225 18.59 11.63 -5.08
CA LEU A 225 19.80 11.50 -5.88
C LEU A 225 19.63 12.29 -7.17
N LYS A 226 20.59 13.13 -7.51
CA LYS A 226 20.61 13.95 -8.73
C LYS A 226 21.53 13.34 -9.78
N ALA A 227 21.06 13.35 -11.03
CA ALA A 227 21.76 12.86 -12.22
C ALA A 227 21.35 13.70 -13.46
N ALA A 228 21.75 13.27 -14.65
CA ALA A 228 21.62 14.02 -15.91
C ALA A 228 20.22 14.58 -16.26
N GLY A 229 19.14 13.99 -15.75
CA GLY A 229 17.76 14.39 -16.04
C GLY A 229 17.05 15.11 -14.91
N PHE A 230 17.73 15.53 -13.85
CA PHE A 230 17.09 16.04 -12.63
C PHE A 230 16.23 17.30 -12.88
N HIS A 231 14.94 17.23 -12.52
CA HIS A 231 14.02 18.36 -12.58
C HIS A 231 14.12 19.25 -11.32
N ARG A 232 14.19 20.57 -11.52
CA ARG A 232 14.36 21.55 -10.42
C ARG A 232 13.16 21.65 -9.48
N GLU A 233 11.97 21.25 -9.90
CA GLU A 233 10.77 21.23 -9.04
C GLU A 233 10.96 20.39 -7.76
N PHE A 234 11.83 19.38 -7.81
CA PHE A 234 12.16 18.56 -6.64
C PHE A 234 12.96 19.32 -5.58
N GLU A 235 13.60 20.46 -5.93
CA GLU A 235 14.28 21.35 -4.96
C GLU A 235 13.27 21.98 -3.99
N GLU A 236 12.04 22.23 -4.43
CA GLU A 236 10.99 22.85 -3.61
C GLU A 236 10.51 21.95 -2.46
N LEU A 237 10.83 20.66 -2.52
CA LEU A 237 10.47 19.68 -1.49
C LEU A 237 11.28 19.82 -0.20
N GLY A 238 12.37 20.61 -0.20
CA GLY A 238 13.23 20.79 0.97
C GLY A 238 13.88 19.49 1.45
N LEU A 239 14.04 18.52 0.54
CA LEU A 239 14.75 17.26 0.79
C LEU A 239 16.24 17.42 0.44
N PRO A 240 17.16 16.76 1.16
CA PRO A 240 18.56 16.75 0.80
C PRO A 240 18.75 16.19 -0.61
N ILE A 241 19.59 16.85 -1.40
CA ILE A 241 19.95 16.42 -2.75
C ILE A 241 21.43 16.06 -2.76
N LYS A 242 21.76 14.87 -3.25
CA LYS A 242 23.14 14.37 -3.40
C LYS A 242 23.37 13.86 -4.81
N GLU A 243 24.59 13.96 -5.30
CA GLU A 243 24.99 13.42 -6.61
C GLU A 243 25.90 12.22 -6.41
N LEU A 244 25.80 11.22 -7.29
CA LEU A 244 26.72 10.08 -7.33
C LEU A 244 27.50 10.07 -8.65
N PRO A 245 28.43 11.01 -8.84
CA PRO A 245 29.09 11.22 -10.12
C PRO A 245 30.06 10.10 -10.50
N SER A 246 30.45 9.21 -9.58
CA SER A 246 31.23 8.01 -9.91
C SER A 246 30.35 6.87 -10.44
N VAL A 247 29.09 6.81 -10.01
CA VAL A 247 28.15 5.73 -10.36
C VAL A 247 27.31 6.06 -11.60
N PHE A 248 26.68 7.24 -11.62
CA PHE A 248 25.71 7.62 -12.64
C PHE A 248 26.27 8.60 -13.67
N MET A 249 25.68 8.60 -14.86
CA MET A 249 25.99 9.57 -15.91
C MET A 249 25.48 10.96 -15.52
N SER A 250 26.29 11.98 -15.80
CA SER A 250 25.95 13.39 -15.56
C SER A 250 25.30 14.03 -16.79
N THR A 251 25.33 13.35 -17.94
CA THR A 251 24.77 13.79 -19.22
C THR A 251 23.80 12.74 -19.76
N ALA A 252 22.65 13.18 -20.28
CA ALA A 252 21.62 12.28 -20.79
C ALA A 252 22.02 11.73 -22.16
N LEU A 253 21.53 10.53 -22.50
CA LEU A 253 21.74 9.95 -23.83
C LEU A 253 20.71 10.45 -24.84
N SER A 254 21.12 10.52 -26.09
CA SER A 254 20.23 10.80 -27.21
C SER A 254 19.16 9.70 -27.31
N GLY A 255 17.92 10.04 -26.96
CA GLY A 255 16.77 9.14 -27.02
C GLY A 255 16.35 8.46 -25.70
N THR A 256 16.96 8.78 -24.56
CA THR A 256 16.34 8.59 -23.23
C THR A 256 15.26 9.65 -23.03
N LYS A 257 14.09 9.29 -22.48
CA LYS A 257 12.95 10.22 -22.30
C LYS A 257 13.40 11.51 -21.58
N PRO A 258 13.32 12.70 -22.20
CA PRO A 258 13.06 13.93 -21.45
C PRO A 258 11.55 13.99 -21.17
N GLY A 259 11.13 14.57 -20.04
CA GLY A 259 9.72 14.62 -19.59
C GLY A 259 8.70 15.13 -20.62
N PRO A 260 7.39 14.99 -20.34
CA PRO A 260 6.33 15.26 -21.31
C PRO A 260 6.31 16.72 -21.75
N SER A 261 6.61 16.97 -23.02
CA SER A 261 6.27 18.21 -23.70
C SER A 261 4.75 18.34 -23.79
N VAL A 262 4.21 19.31 -23.05
CA VAL A 262 2.85 19.81 -23.24
C VAL A 262 2.85 20.57 -24.57
N HIS A 263 2.36 19.95 -25.63
CA HIS A 263 1.97 20.68 -26.84
C HIS A 263 0.69 21.44 -26.54
N THR A 264 0.83 22.71 -26.14
CA THR A 264 -0.23 23.69 -26.17
C THR A 264 -0.67 23.89 -27.63
N LYS A 265 -1.95 23.63 -27.89
CA LYS A 265 -2.61 24.04 -29.13
C LYS A 265 -2.64 25.57 -29.14
N SER A 266 -2.06 26.18 -30.17
CA SER A 266 -2.36 27.57 -30.49
C SER A 266 -2.98 27.63 -31.89
N ALA A 267 -4.17 28.20 -31.94
CA ALA A 267 -4.89 28.52 -33.15
C ALA A 267 -4.18 29.65 -33.91
N ASN A 268 -4.18 29.56 -35.24
CA ASN A 268 -4.35 30.70 -36.15
C ASN A 268 -4.70 30.17 -37.57
N SER A 269 -5.85 30.61 -38.07
CA SER A 269 -6.27 30.58 -39.48
C SER A 269 -5.88 31.91 -40.16
N PRO A 270 -6.21 32.16 -41.44
CA PRO A 270 -6.03 31.39 -42.66
C PRO A 270 -5.26 32.20 -43.74
N THR A 271 -4.67 31.57 -44.75
CA THR A 271 -4.49 32.23 -46.06
C THR A 271 -4.51 31.22 -47.21
N ASN A 272 -5.19 31.64 -48.29
CA ASN A 272 -5.50 30.92 -49.52
C ASN A 272 -4.27 30.67 -50.42
N GLY A 273 -4.37 29.61 -51.22
CA GLY A 273 -3.57 29.41 -52.44
C GLY A 273 -3.83 28.03 -53.03
N THR A 274 -4.17 27.98 -54.31
CA THR A 274 -4.90 26.93 -55.01
C THR A 274 -4.02 25.88 -55.70
N ASP A 275 -4.73 24.84 -56.17
CA ASP A 275 -4.45 23.97 -57.33
C ASP A 275 -3.62 22.69 -57.18
N GLY A 276 -4.18 21.60 -57.71
CA GLY A 276 -3.41 20.54 -58.36
C GLY A 276 -3.67 19.12 -57.91
N SER A 277 -4.72 18.49 -58.45
CA SER A 277 -4.89 17.02 -58.49
C SER A 277 -3.81 16.34 -59.34
N ASN A 278 -3.19 15.26 -58.84
CA ASN A 278 -3.09 13.93 -59.50
C ASN A 278 -2.13 12.98 -58.76
N GLY A 279 -2.53 11.71 -58.69
CA GLY A 279 -1.79 10.64 -58.04
C GLY A 279 -0.58 10.11 -58.81
N LEU A 280 0.21 9.25 -58.16
CA LEU A 280 0.53 7.89 -58.59
C LEU A 280 1.69 7.31 -57.75
N ASN A 281 1.45 6.06 -57.36
CA ASN A 281 2.39 5.01 -56.97
C ASN A 281 3.87 5.20 -57.38
N GLY A 282 4.76 5.09 -56.40
CA GLY A 282 6.19 4.83 -56.58
C GLY A 282 6.58 3.51 -55.93
N SER A 283 6.44 2.42 -56.66
CA SER A 283 7.01 1.11 -56.35
C SER A 283 8.47 1.09 -56.84
N THR A 284 9.42 0.79 -55.97
CA THR A 284 10.80 0.47 -56.35
C THR A 284 11.01 -1.03 -56.16
N HIS A 285 11.06 -1.74 -57.29
CA HIS A 285 11.53 -3.12 -57.36
C HIS A 285 13.07 -3.15 -57.24
N ASN A 286 13.59 -4.06 -56.44
CA ASN A 286 14.88 -4.71 -56.67
C ASN A 286 14.65 -6.24 -56.60
N PRO A 287 15.24 -7.06 -57.49
CA PRO A 287 14.85 -8.45 -57.71
C PRO A 287 15.64 -9.42 -56.82
N ASN A 288 15.13 -10.64 -56.69
CA ASN A 288 15.58 -11.76 -55.84
C ASN A 288 15.13 -11.74 -54.37
N GLY A 289 13.97 -12.34 -54.13
CA GLY A 289 13.54 -12.77 -52.80
C GLY A 289 12.30 -13.63 -52.88
N ILE A 290 12.43 -14.93 -52.58
CA ILE A 290 11.31 -15.89 -52.51
C ILE A 290 10.28 -15.35 -51.51
N ASN A 291 9.05 -15.13 -51.98
CA ASN A 291 7.98 -14.48 -51.21
C ASN A 291 7.27 -15.50 -50.30
N THR A 292 7.88 -15.85 -49.16
CA THR A 292 7.21 -16.66 -48.13
C THR A 292 6.49 -15.73 -47.14
N LYS A 293 5.17 -15.52 -47.30
CA LYS A 293 4.37 -14.88 -46.26
C LYS A 293 4.46 -15.71 -44.97
N ALA A 294 4.80 -15.07 -43.85
CA ALA A 294 4.96 -15.75 -42.57
C ALA A 294 3.65 -16.46 -42.13
N ILE A 295 3.75 -17.68 -41.61
CA ILE A 295 2.62 -18.50 -41.14
C ILE A 295 2.00 -17.88 -39.88
N CYS A 296 0.67 -17.86 -39.81
CA CYS A 296 -0.06 -17.32 -38.67
C CYS A 296 -0.07 -18.29 -37.48
N LYS A 297 0.77 -18.02 -36.47
CA LYS A 297 0.83 -18.81 -35.23
C LYS A 297 -0.49 -18.79 -34.42
N HIS A 298 -1.34 -17.77 -34.60
CA HIS A 298 -2.66 -17.72 -33.95
C HIS A 298 -3.67 -18.64 -34.63
N TYR A 299 -3.52 -18.84 -35.94
CA TYR A 299 -4.37 -19.79 -36.68
C TYR A 299 -3.99 -21.23 -36.37
N GLN A 300 -2.69 -21.51 -36.23
CA GLN A 300 -2.20 -22.82 -35.77
C GLN A 300 -2.71 -23.21 -34.36
N LYS A 301 -3.14 -22.22 -33.56
CA LYS A 301 -3.71 -22.42 -32.21
C LYS A 301 -5.24 -22.30 -32.17
N GLY A 302 -5.91 -22.16 -33.32
CA GLY A 302 -7.37 -22.03 -33.40
C GLY A 302 -7.96 -20.72 -32.85
N ILE A 303 -7.13 -19.71 -32.56
CA ILE A 303 -7.54 -18.46 -31.89
C ILE A 303 -7.42 -17.22 -32.79
N CYS A 304 -7.17 -17.40 -34.08
CA CYS A 304 -7.06 -16.28 -35.02
C CYS A 304 -8.44 -15.68 -35.33
N LYS A 305 -8.69 -14.46 -34.86
CA LYS A 305 -9.96 -13.73 -35.03
C LYS A 305 -10.16 -13.10 -36.42
N PHE A 306 -9.12 -13.09 -37.24
CA PHE A 306 -9.09 -12.36 -38.53
C PHE A 306 -9.47 -13.23 -39.75
N GLY A 307 -9.74 -14.53 -39.56
CA GLY A 307 -10.24 -15.41 -40.62
C GLY A 307 -9.42 -15.37 -41.91
N SER A 308 -10.09 -15.35 -43.07
CA SER A 308 -9.47 -15.22 -44.39
C SER A 308 -8.85 -13.84 -44.67
N GLY A 309 -9.12 -12.83 -43.83
CA GLY A 309 -8.53 -11.49 -43.92
C GLY A 309 -7.20 -11.31 -43.19
N CYS A 310 -6.60 -12.40 -42.66
CA CYS A 310 -5.34 -12.30 -41.93
C CYS A 310 -4.16 -11.98 -42.86
N MET A 311 -3.32 -11.01 -42.48
CA MET A 311 -2.07 -10.68 -43.18
C MET A 311 -1.03 -11.82 -43.19
N LYS A 312 -1.19 -12.83 -42.34
CA LYS A 312 -0.28 -13.99 -42.21
C LYS A 312 -0.95 -15.25 -42.76
N GLN A 313 -0.17 -16.15 -43.36
CA GLN A 313 -0.73 -17.29 -44.09
C GLN A 313 -1.35 -18.32 -43.13
N HIS A 314 -2.59 -18.72 -43.41
CA HIS A 314 -3.34 -19.74 -42.68
C HIS A 314 -3.14 -21.08 -43.40
N VAL A 315 -2.30 -21.95 -42.83
CA VAL A 315 -2.00 -23.28 -43.38
C VAL A 315 -2.39 -24.32 -42.33
N MET A 316 -3.24 -25.29 -42.69
CA MET A 316 -3.57 -26.41 -41.81
C MET A 316 -2.35 -27.32 -41.66
N SER A 317 -1.93 -27.61 -40.42
CA SER A 317 -0.89 -28.62 -40.17
C SER A 317 -1.53 -30.00 -40.19
N ASN A 318 -1.33 -30.75 -41.28
CA ASN A 318 -1.68 -32.16 -41.33
C ASN A 318 -0.68 -32.94 -40.46
N GLN A 319 -1.05 -33.25 -39.23
CA GLN A 319 -0.50 -34.36 -38.46
C GLN A 319 -1.49 -34.74 -37.35
N GLN A 320 -2.27 -35.79 -37.62
CA GLN A 320 -2.94 -36.60 -36.61
C GLN A 320 -1.86 -37.32 -35.78
N LEU A 321 -1.88 -37.14 -34.46
CA LEU A 321 -1.30 -38.12 -33.52
C LEU A 321 -2.27 -38.28 -32.35
N SER A 322 -3.00 -39.40 -32.41
CA SER A 322 -3.82 -40.00 -31.37
C SER A 322 -3.02 -40.21 -30.07
N ARG A 323 -3.58 -39.81 -28.93
CA ARG A 323 -3.13 -40.27 -27.61
C ARG A 323 -4.18 -41.20 -27.03
N THR A 324 -3.80 -42.48 -26.92
CA THR A 324 -4.46 -43.52 -26.14
C THR A 324 -4.29 -43.26 -24.64
N GLU A 325 -5.32 -43.65 -23.90
CA GLU A 325 -5.36 -43.77 -22.44
C GLU A 325 -4.49 -44.95 -21.99
N GLU A 326 -3.73 -44.79 -20.90
CA GLU A 326 -3.33 -45.90 -20.02
C GLU A 326 -2.80 -45.36 -18.68
N GLU A 327 -3.12 -46.09 -17.61
CA GLU A 327 -3.05 -45.72 -16.20
C GLU A 327 -1.67 -45.91 -15.53
N SER A 328 -1.48 -45.15 -14.43
CA SER A 328 -0.81 -45.57 -13.17
C SER A 328 0.70 -45.26 -12.96
N PRO A 329 1.23 -45.26 -11.70
CA PRO A 329 1.12 -44.15 -10.75
C PRO A 329 2.47 -43.77 -10.09
N LYS A 330 2.76 -42.48 -9.82
CA LYS A 330 3.82 -42.09 -8.85
C LYS A 330 3.47 -40.81 -8.09
N GLN A 331 3.12 -40.98 -6.82
CA GLN A 331 3.17 -39.92 -5.81
C GLN A 331 4.61 -39.45 -5.59
N LEU A 332 4.83 -38.14 -5.46
CA LEU A 332 5.42 -37.53 -4.26
C LEU A 332 5.40 -35.99 -4.37
N TRP A 333 5.15 -35.36 -3.21
CA TRP A 333 5.30 -33.93 -2.84
C TRP A 333 4.31 -32.91 -3.44
N SER A 334 3.16 -32.76 -2.77
CA SER A 334 2.24 -31.65 -3.00
C SER A 334 2.74 -30.39 -2.29
N THR A 335 3.29 -29.43 -3.04
CA THR A 335 3.25 -28.02 -2.63
C THR A 335 1.78 -27.59 -2.50
N PRO A 336 1.37 -26.76 -1.52
CA PRO A 336 -0.02 -26.29 -1.47
C PRO A 336 -0.29 -25.49 -2.73
N HIS A 337 -1.05 -26.07 -3.65
CA HIS A 337 -1.63 -25.33 -4.75
C HIS A 337 -2.64 -24.36 -4.13
N THR A 338 -2.32 -23.07 -4.07
CA THR A 338 -3.30 -22.03 -3.78
C THR A 338 -4.24 -21.90 -4.99
N THR A 339 -5.09 -22.90 -5.18
CA THR A 339 -6.28 -22.80 -6.02
C THR A 339 -7.20 -21.79 -5.32
N GLY A 340 -7.49 -20.67 -5.98
CA GLY A 340 -8.46 -19.71 -5.46
C GLY A 340 -9.83 -20.37 -5.35
N ARG A 341 -10.66 -19.94 -4.39
CA ARG A 341 -12.00 -20.50 -4.15
C ARG A 341 -12.85 -20.39 -5.40
N SER A 342 -13.51 -21.46 -5.79
CA SER A 342 -14.50 -21.48 -6.87
C SER A 342 -15.73 -20.63 -6.52
N GLN A 343 -16.55 -20.32 -7.52
CA GLN A 343 -17.80 -19.59 -7.30
C GLN A 343 -18.77 -20.37 -6.40
N ASP A 344 -18.86 -21.69 -6.59
CA ASP A 344 -19.76 -22.55 -5.85
C ASP A 344 -19.37 -22.65 -4.37
N GLU A 345 -18.07 -22.75 -4.06
CA GLU A 345 -17.58 -22.73 -2.68
C GLU A 345 -17.88 -21.41 -1.97
N ILE A 346 -17.75 -20.28 -2.67
CA ILE A 346 -18.06 -18.96 -2.10
C ILE A 346 -19.56 -18.84 -1.82
N ALA A 347 -20.40 -19.25 -2.78
CA ALA A 347 -21.86 -19.18 -2.65
C ALA A 347 -22.41 -20.14 -1.58
N LEU A 348 -21.77 -21.30 -1.39
CA LEU A 348 -22.20 -22.31 -0.42
C LEU A 348 -21.85 -21.94 1.02
N HIS A 349 -20.66 -21.36 1.24
CA HIS A 349 -20.14 -21.14 2.60
C HIS A 349 -20.37 -19.73 3.14
N LEU A 350 -20.49 -18.70 2.29
CA LEU A 350 -20.77 -17.36 2.79
C LEU A 350 -22.24 -17.20 3.21
N PRO A 351 -22.50 -16.47 4.31
CA PRO A 351 -23.86 -16.26 4.78
C PRO A 351 -24.68 -15.45 3.76
N PRO A 352 -25.95 -15.81 3.51
CA PRO A 352 -26.83 -15.02 2.66
C PRO A 352 -27.24 -13.72 3.35
N LEU A 353 -27.61 -12.70 2.56
CA LEU A 353 -28.22 -11.49 3.08
C LEU A 353 -29.63 -11.82 3.61
N ASN A 354 -29.81 -11.76 4.93
CA ASN A 354 -31.05 -11.99 5.65
C ASN A 354 -31.17 -11.07 6.89
N LEU A 355 -32.32 -11.12 7.58
CA LEU A 355 -32.58 -10.33 8.80
C LEU A 355 -31.49 -10.50 9.88
N LYS A 356 -30.96 -11.72 10.04
CA LYS A 356 -29.90 -11.99 11.02
C LYS A 356 -28.59 -11.29 10.64
N SER A 357 -28.26 -11.25 9.35
CA SER A 357 -27.07 -10.57 8.83
C SER A 357 -27.18 -9.05 8.77
N THR A 358 -28.39 -8.50 8.90
CA THR A 358 -28.58 -7.05 9.03
C THR A 358 -28.43 -6.56 10.48
N GLU A 359 -28.57 -7.46 11.46
CA GLU A 359 -28.47 -7.13 12.89
C GLU A 359 -27.17 -7.60 13.54
N TYR A 360 -26.61 -8.73 13.08
CA TYR A 360 -25.44 -9.36 13.69
C TYR A 360 -24.32 -9.61 12.68
N ILE A 361 -23.09 -9.68 13.18
CA ILE A 361 -21.89 -9.91 12.37
C ILE A 361 -21.50 -11.39 12.45
N PRO A 362 -21.46 -12.13 11.32
CA PRO A 362 -21.01 -13.51 11.32
C PRO A 362 -19.49 -13.55 11.46
N VAL A 363 -18.98 -14.39 12.35
CA VAL A 363 -17.54 -14.64 12.52
C VAL A 363 -17.24 -16.12 12.50
N ASN A 364 -16.07 -16.47 11.99
CA ASN A 364 -15.56 -17.83 12.05
C ASN A 364 -14.92 -18.15 13.42
N LYS A 365 -14.40 -19.37 13.57
CA LYS A 365 -13.72 -19.84 14.79
C LYS A 365 -12.53 -18.97 15.24
N ASP A 366 -11.83 -18.37 14.27
CA ASP A 366 -10.69 -17.49 14.52
C ASP A 366 -11.13 -16.05 14.90
N GLY A 367 -12.45 -15.80 14.90
CA GLY A 367 -13.02 -14.49 15.11
C GLY A 367 -12.87 -13.56 13.91
N ASP A 368 -12.62 -14.07 12.71
CA ASP A 368 -12.60 -13.24 11.51
C ASP A 368 -14.04 -12.97 11.03
N ARG A 369 -14.36 -11.69 10.74
CA ARG A 369 -15.65 -11.30 10.15
C ARG A 369 -15.81 -11.89 8.76
N LEU A 370 -16.98 -12.45 8.52
CA LEU A 370 -17.42 -12.91 7.21
C LEU A 370 -18.35 -11.86 6.59
N ASP A 371 -18.15 -11.61 5.28
CA ASP A 371 -19.09 -10.82 4.49
C ASP A 371 -20.26 -11.69 4.03
N THR A 372 -21.42 -11.09 3.85
CA THR A 372 -22.53 -11.78 3.18
C THR A 372 -22.19 -12.05 1.72
N TYR A 373 -22.66 -13.16 1.18
CA TYR A 373 -22.49 -13.50 -0.22
C TYR A 373 -23.06 -12.39 -1.13
N CYS A 374 -22.23 -11.87 -2.02
CA CYS A 374 -22.58 -10.86 -3.01
C CYS A 374 -22.27 -11.39 -4.42
N PRO A 375 -23.28 -11.87 -5.17
CA PRO A 375 -23.06 -12.40 -6.51
C PRO A 375 -22.53 -11.30 -7.45
N ALA A 376 -21.72 -11.70 -8.43
CA ALA A 376 -21.26 -10.78 -9.46
C ALA A 376 -22.44 -10.37 -10.35
N PRO A 377 -22.69 -9.07 -10.57
CA PRO A 377 -23.76 -8.63 -11.44
C PRO A 377 -23.47 -9.00 -12.90
N PRO A 378 -24.52 -9.13 -13.74
CA PRO A 378 -24.37 -9.22 -15.19
C PRO A 378 -23.46 -8.12 -15.76
N GLN A 379 -22.63 -8.47 -16.74
CA GLN A 379 -21.60 -7.55 -17.27
C GLN A 379 -22.19 -6.30 -17.92
N ASP A 380 -23.35 -6.42 -18.57
CA ASP A 380 -24.09 -5.32 -19.18
C ASP A 380 -24.56 -4.28 -18.16
N LEU A 381 -25.04 -4.73 -16.99
CA LEU A 381 -25.41 -3.85 -15.88
C LEU A 381 -24.18 -3.17 -15.25
N LEU A 382 -23.07 -3.91 -15.12
CA LEU A 382 -21.81 -3.36 -14.63
C LEU A 382 -21.25 -2.28 -15.57
N ASP A 383 -21.32 -2.51 -16.88
CA ASP A 383 -20.93 -1.54 -17.91
C ASP A 383 -21.85 -0.31 -17.95
N GLN A 384 -23.15 -0.49 -17.69
CA GLN A 384 -24.10 0.61 -17.57
C GLN A 384 -23.78 1.47 -16.34
N TYR A 385 -23.55 0.84 -15.18
CA TYR A 385 -23.14 1.52 -13.95
C TYR A 385 -21.86 2.34 -14.16
N TYR A 386 -20.81 1.75 -14.75
CA TYR A 386 -19.55 2.46 -15.01
C TYR A 386 -19.68 3.62 -16.01
N ARG A 387 -20.70 3.60 -16.88
CA ARG A 387 -21.02 4.75 -17.74
C ARG A 387 -21.73 5.85 -16.96
N GLN A 388 -22.65 5.51 -16.06
CA GLN A 388 -23.39 6.47 -15.23
C GLN A 388 -22.47 7.22 -14.25
N VAL A 389 -21.58 6.51 -13.55
CA VAL A 389 -20.69 7.11 -12.53
C VAL A 389 -19.58 8.00 -13.11
N LYS A 390 -19.37 7.99 -14.43
CA LYS A 390 -18.51 8.96 -15.13
C LYS A 390 -19.18 10.32 -15.29
N VAL A 391 -20.51 10.35 -15.26
CA VAL A 391 -21.31 11.56 -15.42
C VAL A 391 -21.68 12.12 -14.04
N ALA A 392 -22.21 11.27 -13.16
CA ALA A 392 -22.56 11.62 -11.80
C ALA A 392 -22.26 10.46 -10.85
N LYS A 393 -21.42 10.69 -9.84
CA LYS A 393 -21.05 9.67 -8.87
C LYS A 393 -22.11 9.53 -7.80
N LEU A 394 -22.57 8.30 -7.57
CA LEU A 394 -23.49 7.97 -6.48
C LEU A 394 -22.80 8.06 -5.12
N CYS A 395 -23.52 8.53 -4.11
CA CYS A 395 -23.01 8.52 -2.74
C CYS A 395 -23.09 7.12 -2.13
N ASN A 396 -21.94 6.49 -1.90
CA ASN A 396 -21.90 5.13 -1.31
C ASN A 396 -22.59 5.07 0.05
N GLN A 397 -22.42 6.09 0.89
CA GLN A 397 -22.98 6.11 2.24
C GLN A 397 -24.51 6.24 2.22
N TYR A 398 -25.03 7.16 1.41
CA TYR A 398 -26.47 7.34 1.23
C TYR A 398 -27.13 6.06 0.69
N HIS A 399 -26.60 5.52 -0.42
CA HIS A 399 -27.23 4.40 -1.13
C HIS A 399 -27.03 3.04 -0.47
N LEU A 400 -26.00 2.85 0.37
CA LEU A 400 -25.75 1.55 1.04
C LEU A 400 -26.08 1.56 2.54
N SER A 401 -26.05 2.71 3.20
CA SER A 401 -26.36 2.84 4.63
C SER A 401 -27.70 3.53 4.89
N GLY A 402 -28.35 4.08 3.86
CA GLY A 402 -29.66 4.74 3.94
C GLY A 402 -29.62 6.19 4.44
N GLU A 403 -28.46 6.67 4.90
CA GLU A 403 -28.28 8.02 5.41
C GLU A 403 -26.91 8.59 4.97
N CYS A 404 -26.85 9.90 4.72
CA CYS A 404 -25.60 10.62 4.51
C CYS A 404 -25.47 11.70 5.57
N GLY A 405 -24.39 11.65 6.36
CA GLY A 405 -24.16 12.63 7.43
C GLY A 405 -23.64 13.99 6.93
N ASP A 406 -23.37 14.12 5.63
CA ASP A 406 -22.89 15.36 5.01
C ASP A 406 -24.04 16.11 4.35
N MET A 407 -24.37 17.27 4.92
CA MET A 407 -25.42 18.16 4.42
C MET A 407 -25.06 18.83 3.09
N ASN A 408 -23.78 18.82 2.69
CA ASN A 408 -23.29 19.38 1.44
C ASN A 408 -22.57 18.31 0.58
N CYS A 409 -23.06 17.07 0.64
CA CYS A 409 -22.54 15.96 -0.14
C CYS A 409 -22.59 16.28 -1.65
N LYS A 410 -21.43 16.20 -2.31
CA LYS A 410 -21.29 16.41 -3.77
C LYS A 410 -21.70 15.21 -4.62
N TYR A 411 -21.99 14.07 -3.99
CA TYR A 411 -22.36 12.83 -4.65
C TYR A 411 -23.88 12.74 -4.76
N ASP A 412 -24.34 12.06 -5.81
CA ASP A 412 -25.76 11.97 -6.15
C ASP A 412 -26.54 11.14 -5.12
N HIS A 413 -27.61 11.76 -4.58
CA HIS A 413 -28.58 11.19 -3.63
C HIS A 413 -29.95 10.93 -4.31
N SER A 414 -30.06 11.08 -5.62
CA SER A 414 -31.30 10.83 -6.35
C SER A 414 -31.70 9.35 -6.27
N ASP A 415 -33.00 9.07 -6.30
CA ASP A 415 -33.51 7.69 -6.29
C ASP A 415 -32.93 6.88 -7.46
N VAL A 416 -32.29 5.76 -7.13
CA VAL A 416 -31.76 4.81 -8.11
C VAL A 416 -32.46 3.45 -7.98
N PRO A 417 -32.60 2.69 -9.07
CA PRO A 417 -33.16 1.34 -9.01
C PRO A 417 -32.35 0.41 -8.10
N GLU A 418 -33.00 -0.53 -7.41
CA GLU A 418 -32.34 -1.52 -6.53
C GLU A 418 -31.23 -2.30 -7.26
N THR A 419 -31.40 -2.57 -8.56
CA THR A 419 -30.37 -3.24 -9.40
C THR A 419 -29.07 -2.43 -9.50
N VAL A 420 -29.14 -1.09 -9.44
CA VAL A 420 -27.97 -0.21 -9.41
C VAL A 420 -27.33 -0.21 -8.02
N ILE A 421 -28.15 -0.29 -6.96
CA ILE A 421 -27.68 -0.44 -5.57
C ILE A 421 -26.95 -1.78 -5.40
N ASP A 422 -27.44 -2.87 -5.99
CA ASP A 422 -26.77 -4.16 -6.00
C ASP A 422 -25.40 -4.11 -6.68
N VAL A 423 -25.31 -3.45 -7.84
CA VAL A 423 -24.04 -3.24 -8.54
C VAL A 423 -23.10 -2.36 -7.71
N LEU A 424 -23.62 -1.28 -7.11
CA LEU A 424 -22.86 -0.41 -6.21
C LEU A 424 -22.31 -1.20 -5.02
N ARG A 425 -23.14 -2.03 -4.37
CA ARG A 425 -22.76 -2.90 -3.25
C ARG A 425 -21.65 -3.85 -3.68
N HIS A 426 -21.78 -4.50 -4.83
CA HIS A 426 -20.74 -5.35 -5.40
C HIS A 426 -19.43 -4.59 -5.60
N VAL A 427 -19.48 -3.40 -6.21
CA VAL A 427 -18.29 -2.57 -6.49
C VAL A 427 -17.61 -2.08 -5.21
N VAL A 428 -18.37 -1.64 -4.21
CA VAL A 428 -17.83 -1.14 -2.94
C VAL A 428 -17.19 -2.27 -2.15
N LEU A 429 -17.79 -3.47 -2.11
CA LEU A 429 -17.23 -4.67 -1.47
C LEU A 429 -15.90 -5.13 -2.08
N GLN A 430 -15.53 -4.68 -3.29
CA GLN A 430 -14.20 -4.98 -3.85
C GLN A 430 -13.08 -4.10 -3.27
N ASN A 431 -13.43 -3.15 -2.40
CA ASN A 431 -12.48 -2.28 -1.70
C ASN A 431 -12.24 -2.81 -0.28
N PRO A 432 -10.99 -3.15 0.08
CA PRO A 432 -10.70 -3.69 1.40
C PRO A 432 -10.99 -2.68 2.51
N CYS A 433 -11.69 -3.13 3.54
CA CYS A 433 -11.85 -2.41 4.79
C CYS A 433 -10.50 -2.25 5.50
N SER A 434 -10.22 -1.06 6.05
CA SER A 434 -8.99 -0.77 6.80
C SER A 434 -8.83 -1.66 8.05
N LYS A 435 -9.95 -2.04 8.69
CA LYS A 435 -9.99 -2.97 9.82
C LYS A 435 -10.02 -4.44 9.39
N GLY A 436 -10.21 -4.74 8.11
CA GLY A 436 -10.25 -6.09 7.55
C GLY A 436 -11.17 -7.03 8.34
N ALA A 437 -10.76 -8.29 8.52
CA ALA A 437 -11.52 -9.29 9.25
C ALA A 437 -11.82 -8.93 10.73
N SER A 438 -11.12 -7.97 11.32
CA SER A 438 -11.38 -7.47 12.68
C SER A 438 -12.49 -6.41 12.75
N CYS A 439 -13.04 -5.96 11.62
CA CYS A 439 -14.11 -4.97 11.60
C CYS A 439 -15.37 -5.49 12.30
N ARG A 440 -15.98 -4.65 13.15
CA ARG A 440 -17.23 -4.95 13.87
C ARG A 440 -18.32 -3.91 13.68
N SER A 441 -18.22 -3.08 12.64
CA SER A 441 -19.27 -2.12 12.29
C SER A 441 -20.28 -2.76 11.33
N ILE A 442 -21.54 -2.87 11.76
CA ILE A 442 -22.63 -3.38 10.90
C ILE A 442 -22.90 -2.45 9.70
N LYS A 443 -22.66 -1.15 9.87
CA LYS A 443 -22.77 -0.12 8.82
C LYS A 443 -21.60 -0.10 7.83
N CYS A 444 -20.58 -0.95 7.99
CA CYS A 444 -19.44 -0.98 7.07
C CYS A 444 -19.81 -1.62 5.73
N SER A 445 -19.73 -0.82 4.66
CA SER A 445 -20.02 -1.25 3.28
C SER A 445 -18.79 -1.73 2.50
N LEU A 446 -17.58 -1.61 3.07
CA LEU A 446 -16.32 -2.10 2.48
C LEU A 446 -16.20 -3.61 2.67
N GLY A 447 -15.43 -4.28 1.80
CA GLY A 447 -15.24 -5.72 1.90
C GLY A 447 -14.17 -6.12 2.91
N HIS A 448 -14.42 -7.22 3.61
CA HIS A 448 -13.53 -7.80 4.61
C HIS A 448 -12.85 -9.10 4.12
N LEU A 449 -13.42 -9.75 3.09
CA LEU A 449 -12.83 -10.91 2.40
C LEU A 449 -13.02 -10.84 0.87
N CYS A 450 -12.20 -11.57 0.12
CA CYS A 450 -12.31 -11.62 -1.34
C CYS A 450 -13.37 -12.64 -1.79
N GLN A 451 -14.39 -12.17 -2.51
CA GLN A 451 -15.44 -13.01 -3.12
C GLN A 451 -15.23 -13.27 -4.63
N LYS A 452 -14.05 -12.93 -5.18
CA LYS A 452 -13.79 -13.17 -6.62
C LYS A 452 -13.48 -14.65 -6.86
N PRO A 453 -14.22 -15.32 -7.76
CA PRO A 453 -13.98 -16.73 -8.04
C PRO A 453 -12.60 -16.94 -8.65
N ASN A 454 -11.93 -18.01 -8.22
CA ASN A 454 -10.60 -18.44 -8.63
C ASN A 454 -9.49 -17.41 -8.36
N CYS A 455 -9.73 -16.44 -7.46
CA CYS A 455 -8.74 -15.42 -7.11
C CYS A 455 -7.66 -15.99 -6.17
N LYS A 456 -6.38 -15.86 -6.56
CA LYS A 456 -5.26 -16.58 -5.92
C LYS A 456 -4.54 -15.81 -4.80
N GLY A 457 -5.02 -14.63 -4.39
CA GLY A 457 -4.43 -13.87 -3.28
C GLY A 457 -2.96 -13.41 -3.46
N VAL A 458 -2.36 -13.68 -4.61
CA VAL A 458 -1.11 -13.05 -5.05
C VAL A 458 -1.41 -11.62 -5.49
N LYS A 459 -0.51 -10.67 -5.21
CA LYS A 459 -0.63 -9.24 -5.61
C LYS A 459 -0.78 -9.12 -7.14
N SER A 460 -2.00 -9.30 -7.62
CA SER A 460 -2.44 -9.23 -9.01
C SER A 460 -3.32 -7.99 -9.13
N TRP A 461 -3.17 -7.24 -10.21
CA TRP A 461 -3.93 -6.00 -10.47
C TRP A 461 -5.45 -6.22 -10.45
N GLN A 462 -5.89 -7.47 -10.57
CA GLN A 462 -7.29 -7.88 -10.57
C GLN A 462 -7.90 -7.99 -9.16
N CYS A 463 -7.13 -7.92 -8.07
CA CYS A 463 -7.67 -8.01 -6.70
C CYS A 463 -6.92 -7.10 -5.71
N ARG A 464 -7.65 -6.31 -4.92
CA ARG A 464 -7.10 -5.37 -3.92
C ARG A 464 -6.90 -6.00 -2.53
N PHE A 465 -7.45 -7.18 -2.30
CA PHE A 465 -7.39 -7.88 -1.02
C PHE A 465 -6.02 -8.50 -0.77
N ASN A 466 -5.59 -8.50 0.50
CA ASN A 466 -4.36 -9.16 0.93
C ASN A 466 -4.53 -10.70 0.97
N HIS A 467 -3.44 -11.42 1.19
CA HIS A 467 -3.46 -12.88 1.27
C HIS A 467 -4.43 -13.40 2.35
N ARG A 468 -4.50 -12.77 3.53
CA ARG A 468 -5.38 -13.17 4.63
C ARG A 468 -6.85 -13.20 4.21
N ALA A 469 -7.32 -12.19 3.47
CA ALA A 469 -8.68 -12.12 2.92
C ALA A 469 -9.02 -13.24 1.91
N HIS A 470 -8.02 -13.98 1.40
CA HIS A 470 -8.20 -15.15 0.54
C HIS A 470 -8.08 -16.48 1.28
N THR A 471 -7.57 -16.47 2.52
CA THR A 471 -7.39 -17.67 3.35
C THR A 471 -8.29 -17.72 4.57
N VAL A 472 -9.19 -16.73 4.75
CA VAL A 472 -10.21 -16.74 5.81
C VAL A 472 -11.04 -18.04 5.74
N ASP A 473 -11.23 -18.68 6.88
CA ASP A 473 -12.16 -19.80 7.00
C ASP A 473 -13.60 -19.29 6.83
N LEU A 474 -14.35 -19.81 5.86
CA LEU A 474 -15.69 -19.31 5.51
C LEU A 474 -16.79 -19.92 6.39
N GLU A 475 -16.47 -20.85 7.28
CA GLU A 475 -17.43 -21.44 8.19
C GLU A 475 -17.87 -20.43 9.27
N VAL A 476 -19.18 -20.18 9.36
CA VAL A 476 -19.76 -19.31 10.38
C VAL A 476 -19.83 -20.09 11.69
N GLU A 477 -19.04 -19.69 12.68
CA GLU A 477 -19.07 -20.29 14.03
C GLU A 477 -20.13 -19.61 14.90
N ARG A 478 -20.15 -18.28 14.91
CA ARG A 478 -21.06 -17.49 15.77
C ARG A 478 -21.41 -16.14 15.16
N TRP A 479 -22.46 -15.55 15.70
CA TRP A 479 -22.93 -14.21 15.35
C TRP A 479 -22.65 -13.30 16.54
N VAL A 480 -22.01 -12.15 16.29
CA VAL A 480 -21.61 -11.21 17.35
C VAL A 480 -22.32 -9.87 17.18
N ASP A 481 -22.55 -9.21 18.31
CA ASP A 481 -23.11 -7.87 18.33
C ASP A 481 -22.18 -6.86 17.64
N PRO A 482 -22.74 -5.94 16.83
CA PRO A 482 -21.97 -4.84 16.27
C PRO A 482 -21.39 -3.94 17.36
N ILE A 483 -20.17 -3.46 17.14
CA ILE A 483 -19.57 -2.42 17.98
C ILE A 483 -19.79 -1.09 17.29
N GLU A 484 -20.81 -0.35 17.72
CA GLU A 484 -21.06 1.03 17.30
C GLU A 484 -20.08 1.96 18.02
N VAL A 485 -18.84 2.02 17.51
CA VAL A 485 -17.95 3.14 17.86
C VAL A 485 -18.41 4.33 17.02
N PRO A 486 -18.68 5.51 17.61
CA PRO A 486 -18.88 6.73 16.84
C PRO A 486 -17.55 7.04 16.14
N GLU A 487 -17.37 6.60 14.91
CA GLU A 487 -16.23 7.03 14.12
C GLU A 487 -16.48 8.48 13.67
N PRO A 488 -15.49 9.38 13.83
CA PRO A 488 -15.57 10.70 13.22
C PRO A 488 -15.67 10.51 11.70
N ILE A 489 -16.57 11.28 11.07
CA ILE A 489 -16.84 11.28 9.64
C ILE A 489 -15.53 11.48 8.88
N GLY A 490 -14.90 10.36 8.50
CA GLY A 490 -13.76 10.33 7.61
C GLY A 490 -14.28 10.49 6.19
N ILE A 491 -14.23 11.72 5.69
CA ILE A 491 -14.53 12.05 4.30
C ILE A 491 -13.53 11.28 3.42
N PHE A 492 -13.95 10.11 2.94
CA PHE A 492 -13.28 9.38 1.87
C PHE A 492 -13.75 9.98 0.55
N ASP A 493 -13.09 11.07 0.16
CA ASP A 493 -13.29 11.67 -1.15
C ASP A 493 -12.53 10.88 -2.22
N GLY A 494 -13.25 9.95 -2.84
CA GLY A 494 -12.83 9.33 -4.08
C GLY A 494 -13.15 10.25 -5.26
N ASP A 495 -12.29 11.22 -5.55
CA ASP A 495 -12.11 11.66 -6.93
C ASP A 495 -10.77 12.31 -7.25
N VAL A 496 -10.45 12.18 -8.53
CA VAL A 496 -9.19 12.42 -9.20
C VAL A 496 -8.88 13.93 -9.34
N SER A 497 -7.76 14.39 -8.73
CA SER A 497 -6.75 15.47 -9.04
C SER A 497 -7.09 16.72 -9.90
N PRO A 498 -6.28 17.84 -9.95
CA PRO A 498 -5.15 18.34 -9.13
C PRO A 498 -5.17 19.86 -8.74
N SER A 499 -4.21 20.30 -7.88
CA SER A 499 -3.64 21.67 -7.68
C SER A 499 -4.55 22.79 -7.12
N SER A 500 -4.15 23.78 -6.30
CA SER A 500 -2.86 24.31 -5.83
C SER A 500 -3.08 25.33 -4.67
N GLU A 501 -2.02 25.56 -3.90
CA GLU A 501 -1.70 26.75 -3.06
C GLU A 501 -2.47 27.06 -1.76
N GLY A 502 -1.76 26.88 -0.65
CA GLY A 502 -2.00 27.55 0.63
C GLY A 502 -0.67 27.74 1.37
N SER A 503 -0.42 28.96 1.83
CA SER A 503 0.68 29.33 2.73
C SER A 503 0.21 30.50 3.64
N PRO A 504 0.85 30.69 4.81
CA PRO A 504 0.26 30.22 6.07
C PRO A 504 -0.06 31.35 7.05
N LYS A 505 -0.84 31.03 8.11
CA LYS A 505 -0.93 31.88 9.31
C LYS A 505 -0.44 31.13 10.55
N ASN A 506 0.51 31.79 11.19
CA ASN A 506 1.11 31.56 12.51
C ASN A 506 0.09 31.18 13.59
N PHE A 507 0.48 30.34 14.55
CA PHE A 507 0.22 30.63 15.95
C PHE A 507 1.36 30.16 16.86
N HIS A 508 1.73 31.10 17.73
CA HIS A 508 2.82 31.06 18.68
C HIS A 508 2.64 30.01 19.77
N ARG A 509 3.78 29.41 20.10
CA ARG A 509 4.08 28.72 21.37
C ARG A 509 4.11 29.76 22.49
N ARG A 510 3.24 29.61 23.51
CA ARG A 510 3.46 30.09 24.88
C ARG A 510 3.05 28.98 25.82
N LEU A 511 3.99 28.53 26.65
CA LEU A 511 3.84 28.48 28.11
C LEU A 511 5.14 27.89 28.67
N SER A 512 5.89 28.77 29.33
CA SER A 512 6.95 28.47 30.27
C SER A 512 6.47 28.84 31.67
N SER A 513 7.09 28.18 32.65
CA SER A 513 7.20 28.49 34.09
C SER A 513 5.95 28.37 34.96
N LEU A 514 6.11 27.54 36.00
CA LEU A 514 5.60 27.56 37.39
C LEU A 514 5.76 26.10 37.89
N ASP A 515 6.18 25.76 39.09
CA ASP A 515 7.13 26.30 40.07
C ASP A 515 7.43 25.08 40.96
N ASP A 516 8.70 24.85 41.31
CA ASP A 516 9.06 23.92 42.39
C ASP A 516 8.81 24.65 43.72
N ASP A 517 7.96 24.08 44.59
CA ASP A 517 8.11 24.14 46.05
C ASP A 517 7.09 23.23 46.76
N PHE A 518 7.64 22.40 47.66
CA PHE A 518 7.05 21.43 48.62
C PHE A 518 6.68 20.01 48.15
#